data_AF-A0A7J2H6I7-F1
#
_entry.id   AF-A0A7J2H6I7-F1
#
_cell.length_a   1.000
_cell.length_b   1.000
_cell.length_c   1.000
_cell.angle_alpha   90.00
_cell.angle_beta   90.00
_cell.angle_gamma   90.00
#
_symmetry.space_group_name_H-M   'P 1'
#
loop_
_entity.id
_entity.type
_entity.pdbx_description
1 polymer ?
#
loop_
_entity_poly.entity_id
_entity_poly.type
_entity_poly.pdbx_seq_one_letter_code
_entity_poly.pdbx_strand_id
1 'polypeptide(L)'
;MVEAQVPRSFTANLEHWVEVQKLVLASVRKVEGQLKDADRLELILATRMAFRHMIRTLEAFDKWLQDPFIIGHMPREMLEEVQRKAWDLLKALLELDISHTTQFKNYMMKLAKEGRLNPLLSSQRTEEGRGAPGVL
;
A
#
# COMPACT_ATOMS: atom_id res chain seq x y z
N MET A 1 31.47 32.64 15.67
CA MET A 1 30.35 31.68 15.62
C MET A 1 30.04 31.43 14.15
N VAL A 2 30.16 30.20 13.67
CA VAL A 2 29.75 29.85 12.30
C VAL A 2 28.27 29.54 12.37
N GLU A 3 27.43 30.31 11.69
CA GLU A 3 26.02 29.97 11.53
C GLU A 3 25.91 28.64 10.79
N ALA A 4 25.29 27.64 11.43
CA ALA A 4 24.92 26.41 10.76
C ALA A 4 23.85 26.76 9.72
N GLN A 5 24.19 26.62 8.44
CA GLN A 5 23.24 26.80 7.34
C GLN A 5 22.68 25.44 6.92
N VAL A 6 21.36 25.35 6.79
CA VAL A 6 20.72 24.22 6.13
C VAL A 6 21.12 24.26 4.64
N PRO A 7 21.63 23.17 4.05
CA PRO A 7 21.96 23.16 2.64
C PRO A 7 20.74 23.53 1.78
N ARG A 8 20.87 24.51 0.89
CA ARG A 8 19.77 24.92 -0.02
C ARG A 8 19.25 23.76 -0.88
N SER A 9 20.12 22.82 -1.22
CA SER A 9 19.75 21.60 -1.93
C SER A 9 18.82 20.72 -1.10
N PHE A 10 18.99 20.67 0.22
CA PHE A 10 18.13 19.90 1.12
C PHE A 10 16.72 20.49 1.16
N THR A 11 16.59 21.80 1.33
CA THR A 11 15.26 22.46 1.34
C THR A 11 14.56 22.33 -0.01
N ALA A 12 15.27 22.52 -1.12
CA ALA A 12 14.71 22.34 -2.46
C ALA A 12 14.25 20.89 -2.71
N ASN A 13 14.98 19.89 -2.20
CA ASN A 13 14.59 18.48 -2.29
C ASN A 13 13.30 18.20 -1.50
N LEU A 14 13.14 18.78 -0.31
CA LEU A 14 11.92 18.64 0.49
C LEU A 14 10.72 19.29 -0.21
N GLU A 15 10.89 20.49 -0.75
CA GLU A 15 9.85 21.20 -1.52
C GLU A 15 9.41 20.37 -2.73
N HIS A 16 10.37 19.89 -3.52
CA HIS A 16 10.08 19.06 -4.67
C HIS A 16 9.34 17.77 -4.30
N TRP A 17 9.75 17.12 -3.21
CA TRP A 17 9.04 15.94 -2.73
C TRP A 17 7.57 16.28 -2.37
N VAL A 18 7.34 17.35 -1.62
CA VAL A 18 5.97 17.79 -1.27
C VAL A 18 5.13 18.05 -2.51
N GLU A 19 5.69 18.71 -3.54
CA GLU A 19 5.00 18.96 -4.81
C GLU A 19 4.61 17.66 -5.52
N VAL A 20 5.54 16.70 -5.61
CA VAL A 20 5.26 15.40 -6.22
C VAL A 20 4.13 14.67 -5.48
N GLN A 21 4.13 14.66 -4.14
CA GLN A 21 3.06 14.02 -3.36
C GLN A 21 1.70 14.69 -3.58
N LYS A 22 1.65 16.02 -3.69
CA LYS A 22 0.41 16.75 -4.01
C LYS A 22 -0.14 16.38 -5.38
N LEU A 23 0.72 16.24 -6.39
CA LEU A 23 0.32 15.83 -7.74
C LEU A 23 -0.22 14.39 -7.76
N VAL A 24 0.43 13.47 -7.04
CA VAL A 24 -0.03 12.09 -6.89
C VAL A 24 -1.39 12.05 -6.18
N LEU A 25 -1.54 12.80 -5.08
CA LEU A 25 -2.81 12.88 -4.34
C LEU A 25 -3.97 13.39 -5.19
N ALA A 26 -3.74 14.44 -5.98
CA ALA A 26 -4.75 14.97 -6.91
C ALA A 26 -5.15 13.91 -7.96
N SER A 27 -4.17 13.16 -8.47
CA SER A 27 -4.40 12.09 -9.46
C SER A 27 -5.21 10.94 -8.86
N VAL A 28 -4.86 10.48 -7.65
CA VAL A 28 -5.57 9.39 -6.96
C VAL A 28 -7.03 9.78 -6.70
N ARG A 29 -7.29 11.01 -6.20
CA ARG A 29 -8.66 11.51 -5.97
C ARG A 29 -9.49 11.56 -7.25
N LYS A 30 -8.88 11.96 -8.37
CA LYS A 30 -9.56 11.98 -9.67
C LYS A 30 -9.95 10.57 -10.10
N VAL A 31 -9.04 9.60 -10.00
CA VAL A 31 -9.32 8.21 -10.35
C VAL A 31 -10.40 7.63 -9.45
N GLU A 32 -10.31 7.83 -8.13
CA GLU A 32 -11.32 7.39 -7.18
C GLU A 32 -12.73 7.87 -7.55
N GLY A 33 -12.88 9.14 -7.94
CA GLY A 33 -14.15 9.68 -8.41
C GLY A 33 -14.70 9.04 -9.69
N GLN A 34 -13.84 8.44 -10.52
CA GLN A 34 -14.22 7.73 -11.75
C GLN A 34 -14.63 6.27 -11.49
N LEU A 35 -14.33 5.70 -10.32
CA LEU A 35 -14.60 4.29 -10.02
C LEU A 35 -16.07 3.98 -9.71
N LYS A 36 -16.95 4.99 -9.64
CA LYS A 36 -18.36 4.79 -9.30
C LYS A 36 -19.09 3.83 -10.25
N ASP A 37 -18.76 3.90 -11.52
CA ASP A 37 -19.37 3.10 -12.59
C ASP A 37 -18.38 2.10 -13.21
N ALA A 38 -17.25 1.84 -12.52
CA ALA A 38 -16.17 1.01 -13.04
C ALA A 38 -16.55 -0.47 -13.13
N ASP A 39 -16.10 -1.12 -14.21
CA ASP A 39 -16.24 -2.57 -14.36
C ASP A 39 -15.26 -3.34 -13.45
N ARG A 40 -15.41 -4.67 -13.44
CA ARG A 40 -14.56 -5.54 -12.60
C ARG A 40 -13.07 -5.40 -12.91
N LEU A 41 -12.68 -5.27 -14.17
CA LEU A 41 -11.27 -5.14 -14.56
C LEU A 41 -10.73 -3.78 -14.11
N GLU A 42 -11.50 -2.72 -14.30
CA GLU A 42 -11.15 -1.36 -13.87
C GLU A 42 -10.94 -1.28 -12.36
N LEU A 43 -11.83 -1.87 -11.56
CA LEU A 43 -11.69 -1.96 -10.10
C LEU A 43 -10.39 -2.68 -9.69
N ILE A 44 -10.06 -3.79 -10.36
CA ILE A 44 -8.82 -4.54 -10.10
C ILE A 44 -7.59 -3.69 -10.45
N LEU A 45 -7.59 -3.05 -11.62
CA LEU A 45 -6.46 -2.23 -12.08
C LEU A 45 -6.24 -1.02 -11.17
N ALA A 46 -7.31 -0.33 -10.79
CA ALA A 46 -7.24 0.82 -9.89
C ALA A 46 -6.73 0.43 -8.50
N THR A 47 -7.20 -0.69 -7.94
CA THR A 47 -6.72 -1.21 -6.65
C THR A 47 -5.24 -1.57 -6.71
N ARG A 48 -4.79 -2.25 -7.78
CA ARG A 48 -3.37 -2.60 -7.97
C ARG A 48 -2.49 -1.37 -8.15
N MET A 49 -2.99 -0.34 -8.84
CA MET A 49 -2.32 0.95 -8.97
C MET A 49 -2.16 1.61 -7.59
N ALA A 50 -3.22 1.65 -6.78
CA ALA A 50 -3.17 2.21 -5.43
C ALA A 50 -2.12 1.50 -4.56
N PHE A 51 -2.10 0.17 -4.54
CA PHE A 51 -1.07 -0.60 -3.82
C PHE A 51 0.35 -0.28 -4.28
N ARG A 52 0.57 -0.18 -5.59
CA ARG A 52 1.89 0.19 -6.13
C ARG A 52 2.33 1.57 -5.65
N HIS A 53 1.42 2.54 -5.60
CA HIS A 53 1.73 3.87 -5.07
C HIS A 53 2.00 3.83 -3.57
N MET A 54 1.20 3.10 -2.79
CA MET A 54 1.43 2.92 -1.35
C MET A 54 2.82 2.34 -1.07
N ILE A 55 3.19 1.25 -1.75
CA ILE A 55 4.51 0.61 -1.60
C ILE A 55 5.63 1.62 -1.85
N ARG A 56 5.59 2.32 -2.99
CA ARG A 56 6.62 3.32 -3.35
C ARG A 56 6.70 4.47 -2.35
N THR A 57 5.56 4.96 -1.86
CA THR A 57 5.53 6.03 -0.86
C THR A 57 6.09 5.55 0.47
N LEU A 58 5.76 4.33 0.90
CA LEU A 58 6.32 3.73 2.12
C LEU A 58 7.84 3.52 2.01
N GLU A 59 8.33 3.00 0.88
CA GLU A 59 9.77 2.84 0.62
C GLU A 59 10.52 4.19 0.64
N ALA A 60 9.92 5.25 0.10
CA ALA A 60 10.50 6.59 0.13
C ALA A 60 10.55 7.17 1.56
N PHE A 61 9.46 6.98 2.33
CA PHE A 61 9.41 7.40 3.73
C PHE A 61 10.39 6.61 4.62
N ASP A 62 10.53 5.30 4.40
CA ASP A 62 11.51 4.47 5.10
C ASP A 62 12.95 4.95 4.84
N LYS A 63 13.30 5.21 3.57
CA LYS A 63 14.61 5.80 3.22
C LYS A 63 14.85 7.15 3.86
N TRP A 64 13.81 7.99 3.94
CA TRP A 64 13.90 9.29 4.60
C TRP A 64 14.12 9.16 6.11
N LEU A 65 13.51 8.17 6.76
CA LEU A 65 13.76 7.86 8.18
C LEU A 65 15.15 7.25 8.43
N GLN A 66 15.85 6.79 7.39
CA GLN A 66 17.23 6.30 7.46
C GLN A 66 18.28 7.39 7.23
N ASP A 67 17.86 8.60 6.81
CA ASP A 67 18.78 9.71 6.57
C ASP A 67 19.34 10.25 7.91
N PRO A 68 20.68 10.21 8.14
CA PRO A 68 21.28 10.67 9.39
C PRO A 68 21.02 12.14 9.71
N PHE A 69 20.85 12.99 8.69
CA PHE A 69 20.55 14.39 8.88
C PHE A 69 19.14 14.56 9.45
N ILE A 70 18.20 13.74 9.01
CA ILE A 70 16.82 13.76 9.51
C ILE A 70 16.76 13.17 10.91
N ILE A 71 17.36 12.00 11.13
CA ILE A 71 17.43 11.37 12.45
C ILE A 71 18.09 12.29 13.48
N GLY A 72 19.17 12.98 13.10
CA GLY A 72 19.93 13.84 14.00
C GLY A 72 19.24 15.16 14.38
N HIS A 73 18.27 15.63 13.60
CA HIS A 73 17.64 16.94 13.80
C HIS A 73 16.12 16.88 14.03
N MET A 74 15.47 15.74 13.80
CA MET A 74 14.03 15.63 14.00
C MET A 74 13.66 15.64 15.49
N PRO A 75 12.75 16.51 15.94
CA PRO A 75 12.27 16.49 17.31
C PRO A 75 11.43 15.24 17.58
N ARG A 76 11.44 14.78 18.82
CA ARG A 76 10.78 13.54 19.25
C ARG A 76 9.28 13.54 18.92
N GLU A 77 8.62 14.68 19.09
CA GLU A 77 7.18 14.84 18.86
C GLU A 77 6.80 14.51 17.40
N MET A 78 7.67 14.89 16.44
CA MET A 78 7.47 14.56 15.03
C MET A 78 7.64 13.05 14.77
N LEU A 79 8.62 12.41 15.42
CA LEU A 79 8.82 10.96 15.32
C LEU A 79 7.63 10.19 15.91
N GLU A 80 7.11 10.63 17.04
CA GLU A 80 5.93 10.02 17.68
C GLU A 80 4.68 10.16 16.80
N GLU A 81 4.51 11.28 16.10
CA GLU A 81 3.43 11.43 15.14
C GLU A 81 3.58 10.49 13.94
N VAL A 82 4.76 10.43 13.32
CA VAL A 82 5.05 9.53 12.19
C VAL A 82 4.81 8.08 12.59
N GLN A 83 5.34 7.67 13.75
CA GLN A 83 5.15 6.33 14.31
C GLN A 83 3.66 6.01 14.49
N ARG A 84 2.90 6.87 15.18
CA ARG A 84 1.48 6.64 15.41
C ARG A 84 0.70 6.46 14.10
N LYS A 85 0.93 7.35 13.13
CA LYS A 85 0.24 7.32 11.83
C LYS A 85 0.63 6.10 10.99
N ALA A 86 1.90 5.71 10.98
CA ALA A 86 2.35 4.51 10.28
C ALA A 86 1.71 3.24 10.88
N TRP A 87 1.58 3.17 12.21
CA TRP A 87 0.92 2.04 12.88
C TRP A 87 -0.57 1.99 12.58
N ASP A 88 -1.24 3.14 12.50
CA ASP A 88 -2.65 3.19 12.09
C ASP A 88 -2.86 2.67 10.66
N LEU A 89 -1.98 3.05 9.73
CA LEU A 89 -2.00 2.52 8.36
C LEU A 89 -1.74 1.00 8.31
N LEU A 90 -0.76 0.51 9.07
CA LEU A 90 -0.44 -0.92 9.15
C LEU A 90 -1.64 -1.72 9.67
N LYS A 91 -2.26 -1.28 10.77
CA LYS A 91 -3.46 -1.93 11.32
C LYS A 91 -4.59 -1.95 10.28
N ALA A 92 -4.89 -0.82 9.65
CA ALA A 92 -5.93 -0.73 8.64
C ALA A 92 -5.67 -1.67 7.44
N LEU A 93 -4.41 -1.81 7.01
CA LEU A 93 -4.02 -2.75 5.95
C LEU A 93 -4.23 -4.21 6.37
N LEU A 94 -3.79 -4.57 7.58
CA LEU A 94 -3.95 -5.93 8.11
C LEU A 94 -5.42 -6.30 8.32
N GLU A 95 -6.22 -5.38 8.83
CA GLU A 95 -7.67 -5.55 8.98
C GLU A 95 -8.35 -5.74 7.63
N LEU A 96 -7.95 -4.97 6.62
CA LEU A 96 -8.44 -5.12 5.25
C LEU A 96 -8.14 -6.53 4.70
N ASP A 97 -6.89 -6.99 4.83
CA ASP A 97 -6.45 -8.29 4.35
C ASP A 97 -7.19 -9.44 5.05
N ILE A 98 -7.20 -9.43 6.39
CA ILE A 98 -7.88 -10.46 7.19
C ILE A 98 -9.36 -10.53 6.80
N SER A 99 -10.03 -9.38 6.73
CA SER A 99 -11.45 -9.30 6.41
C SER A 99 -11.74 -9.82 4.99
N HIS A 100 -11.07 -9.30 3.97
CA HIS A 100 -11.41 -9.64 2.57
C HIS A 100 -10.94 -11.05 2.19
N THR A 101 -9.80 -11.50 2.69
CA THR A 101 -9.31 -12.86 2.45
C THR A 101 -10.25 -13.88 3.12
N THR A 102 -10.74 -13.58 4.33
CA THR A 102 -11.74 -14.42 5.00
C THR A 102 -13.09 -14.42 4.26
N GLN A 103 -13.60 -13.25 3.87
CA GLN A 103 -14.84 -13.15 3.11
C GLN A 103 -14.76 -13.92 1.78
N PHE A 104 -13.64 -13.77 1.06
CA PHE A 104 -13.43 -14.45 -0.21
C PHE A 104 -13.32 -15.98 -0.02
N LYS A 105 -12.60 -16.45 1.00
CA LYS A 105 -12.58 -17.87 1.38
C LYS A 105 -14.00 -18.41 1.58
N ASN A 106 -14.81 -17.74 2.40
CA ASN A 106 -16.17 -18.16 2.71
C ASN A 106 -17.07 -18.18 1.45
N TYR A 107 -16.93 -17.17 0.60
CA TYR A 107 -17.63 -17.09 -0.69
C TYR A 107 -17.25 -18.26 -1.62
N MET A 108 -15.95 -18.57 -1.73
CA MET A 108 -15.47 -19.68 -2.55
C MET A 108 -15.96 -21.04 -2.05
N MET A 109 -15.99 -21.25 -0.73
CA MET A 109 -16.56 -22.47 -0.14
C MET A 109 -18.05 -22.61 -0.45
N LYS A 110 -18.80 -21.50 -0.41
CA LYS A 110 -20.22 -21.48 -0.80
C LYS A 110 -20.40 -21.83 -2.29
N LEU A 111 -19.63 -21.21 -3.18
CA LEU A 111 -19.68 -21.52 -4.61
C LEU A 111 -19.35 -22.99 -4.91
N ALA A 112 -18.38 -23.56 -4.20
CA ALA A 112 -18.03 -24.97 -4.31
C ALA A 112 -19.19 -25.88 -3.92
N LYS A 113 -19.82 -25.62 -2.78
CA LYS A 113 -20.99 -26.36 -2.30
C LYS A 113 -22.19 -26.26 -3.24
N GLU A 114 -22.35 -25.11 -3.90
CA GLU A 114 -23.42 -24.85 -4.87
C GLU A 114 -23.10 -25.39 -6.29
N GLY A 115 -21.91 -25.97 -6.53
CA GLY A 115 -21.50 -26.43 -7.86
C GLY A 115 -21.31 -25.31 -8.89
N ARG A 116 -21.11 -24.06 -8.43
CA ARG A 116 -21.03 -22.84 -9.26
C ARG A 116 -19.60 -22.37 -9.53
N LEU A 117 -18.61 -23.20 -9.22
CA LEU A 117 -17.22 -22.90 -9.57
C LEU A 117 -17.04 -22.96 -11.09
N ASN A 118 -16.21 -22.08 -11.62
CA ASN A 118 -15.87 -22.11 -13.04
C ASN A 118 -15.07 -23.40 -13.34
N PRO A 119 -15.58 -24.32 -14.18
CA PRO A 119 -14.93 -25.60 -14.46
C PRO A 119 -13.53 -25.47 -15.06
N LEU A 120 -13.26 -24.41 -15.81
CA LEU A 120 -11.94 -24.14 -16.41
C LEU A 120 -10.89 -23.74 -15.37
N LEU A 121 -11.33 -23.22 -14.22
CA LEU A 121 -10.46 -22.76 -13.14
C LEU A 121 -10.43 -23.73 -11.94
N SER A 122 -11.43 -24.62 -11.82
CA SER A 122 -11.56 -25.56 -10.70
C SER A 122 -11.02 -26.96 -10.98
N SER A 123 -10.70 -27.28 -12.23
CA SER A 123 -10.24 -28.60 -12.68
C SER A 123 -8.76 -28.90 -12.39
N GLN A 124 -7.99 -27.95 -11.88
CA GLN A 124 -6.54 -28.12 -11.65
C GLN A 124 -6.16 -28.77 -10.30
N ARG A 125 -7.10 -29.22 -9.46
CA ARG A 125 -6.80 -29.75 -8.11
C ARG A 125 -7.17 -31.21 -7.88
N THR A 126 -7.18 -32.04 -8.92
CA THR A 126 -7.37 -33.49 -8.74
C THR A 126 -6.12 -34.32 -8.97
N GLU A 127 -5.00 -33.74 -9.41
CA GLU A 127 -3.76 -34.53 -9.65
C GLU A 127 -2.53 -34.16 -8.80
N GLU A 128 -2.48 -33.04 -8.07
CA GLU A 128 -1.27 -32.67 -7.31
C GLU A 128 -1.54 -32.48 -5.81
N GLY A 129 -1.82 -33.60 -5.14
CA GLY A 129 -1.36 -33.78 -3.77
C GLY A 129 0.14 -34.10 -3.79
N ARG A 130 1.02 -33.09 -3.89
CA ARG A 130 2.45 -33.14 -3.52
C ARG A 130 3.15 -31.82 -3.85
N GLY A 131 3.53 -31.07 -2.81
CA GLY A 131 4.45 -29.94 -2.93
C GLY A 131 3.93 -28.68 -2.27
N ALA A 132 4.09 -28.59 -0.95
CA ALA A 132 4.16 -27.27 -0.32
C ALA A 132 5.39 -26.52 -0.86
N PRO A 133 5.27 -25.20 -1.09
CA PRO A 133 6.42 -24.35 -0.81
C PRO A 133 6.03 -23.08 -0.05
N GLY A 134 6.83 -22.82 0.99
CA GLY A 134 7.39 -21.49 1.30
C GLY A 134 6.40 -20.37 1.56
N VAL A 135 6.09 -20.14 2.83
CA VAL A 135 5.75 -18.81 3.31
C VAL A 135 7.07 -18.05 3.44
N LEU A 136 7.25 -17.01 2.62
CA LEU A 136 8.13 -15.89 2.91
C LEU A 136 7.26 -14.73 3.42
#